data_AF-A0A832YFW8-F1
#
_entry.id   AF-A0A832YFW8-F1
#
_cell.length_a   1.000
_cell.length_b   1.000
_cell.length_c   1.000
_cell.angle_alpha   90.00
_cell.angle_beta   90.00
_cell.angle_gamma   90.00
#
_symmetry.space_group_name_H-M   'P 1'
#
loop_
_entity.id
_entity.type
_entity.pdbx_description
1 polymer ?
#
loop_
_entity_poly.entity_id
_entity_poly.type
_entity_poly.pdbx_seq_one_letter_code
_entity_poly.pdbx_strand_id
1 'polypeptide(L)'
;MVDWKFWRRGQIDHKAKARKAYNKKLYGEAEPHLRKLLTTDEDDMWVLDVLARLLMNTGRHEEATRLWERYSAAGGEPDRANLHIAKCLRATGDLVESLKVLESLVLQDHHGEDIWEELQRTISVTDDVALLEGLCTRLKQAKVMDPAFEILRLRLDILRDDTVAVTKRVTGILTGAESGAEESELNFFLSPKWRLKIADILIVGNLPAHALMVIEPLDKGDPRRTKIEITAHRLLGEHDL
;
A
#
# COMPACT_ATOMS: atom_id res chain seq x y z
N MET A 1 -42.33 45.69 25.94
CA MET A 1 -40.89 45.63 25.61
C MET A 1 -40.61 44.19 25.20
N VAL A 2 -40.54 43.92 23.89
CA VAL A 2 -40.33 42.56 23.36
C VAL A 2 -38.83 42.29 23.39
N ASP A 3 -38.37 41.14 23.90
CA ASP A 3 -36.96 40.79 24.07
C ASP A 3 -36.42 40.15 22.77
N TRP A 4 -35.56 40.86 22.03
CA TRP A 4 -35.05 40.48 20.70
C TRP A 4 -33.89 39.47 20.74
N LYS A 5 -33.76 38.67 21.81
CA LYS A 5 -32.63 37.74 22.02
C LYS A 5 -32.64 36.46 21.17
N PHE A 6 -33.40 36.41 20.07
CA PHE A 6 -33.48 35.21 19.22
C PHE A 6 -32.45 35.14 18.08
N TRP A 7 -31.69 36.20 17.82
CA TRP A 7 -30.80 36.26 16.64
C TRP A 7 -29.31 36.43 16.96
N ARG A 8 -28.74 35.61 17.84
CA ARG A 8 -27.30 35.29 17.84
C ARG A 8 -27.06 33.85 18.29
N ARG A 9 -27.66 32.86 17.61
CA ARG A 9 -26.97 31.57 17.49
C ARG A 9 -25.73 31.89 16.66
N GLY A 10 -24.56 31.95 17.31
CA GLY A 10 -23.29 32.21 16.63
C GLY A 10 -23.16 31.31 15.41
N GLN A 11 -22.58 31.85 14.34
CA GLN A 11 -22.36 31.10 13.10
C GLN A 11 -21.74 29.74 13.45
N ILE A 12 -22.38 28.65 13.00
CA ILE A 12 -21.88 27.32 13.26
C ILE A 12 -20.53 27.20 12.56
N ASP A 13 -19.46 26.99 13.32
CA ASP A 13 -18.16 26.65 12.75
C ASP A 13 -18.20 25.19 12.26
N HIS A 14 -18.63 25.04 11.01
CA HIS A 14 -18.70 23.75 10.34
C HIS A 14 -17.31 23.09 10.24
N LYS A 15 -16.24 23.88 10.06
CA LYS A 15 -14.87 23.38 9.91
C LYS A 15 -14.36 22.78 11.21
N ALA A 16 -14.53 23.48 12.33
CA ALA A 16 -14.15 22.97 13.65
C ALA A 16 -14.98 21.74 14.06
N LYS A 17 -16.30 21.75 13.81
CA LYS A 17 -17.16 20.59 14.10
C LYS A 17 -16.78 19.37 13.27
N ALA A 18 -16.63 19.53 11.95
CA ALA A 18 -16.17 18.46 11.05
C ALA A 18 -14.84 17.87 11.51
N ARG A 19 -13.84 18.72 11.79
CA ARG A 19 -12.52 18.29 12.26
C ARG A 19 -12.60 17.50 13.56
N LYS A 20 -13.34 18.01 14.54
CA LYS A 20 -13.50 17.35 15.86
C LYS A 20 -14.18 15.99 15.71
N ALA A 21 -15.27 15.91 14.94
CA ALA A 21 -16.00 14.68 14.71
C ALA A 21 -15.16 13.65 13.93
N TYR A 22 -14.47 14.09 12.87
CA TYR A 22 -13.59 13.24 12.07
C TYR A 22 -12.44 12.65 12.90
N ASN A 23 -11.77 13.47 13.72
CA ASN A 23 -10.68 13.00 14.59
C ASN A 23 -11.15 11.98 15.63
N LYS A 24 -12.43 12.02 16.01
CA LYS A 24 -13.08 11.03 16.89
C LYS A 24 -13.64 9.82 16.12
N LYS A 25 -13.45 9.76 14.80
CA LYS A 25 -14.03 8.74 13.90
C LYS A 25 -15.56 8.72 13.91
N LEU A 26 -16.20 9.83 14.30
CA LEU A 26 -17.65 10.01 14.25
C LEU A 26 -18.04 10.48 12.84
N TYR A 27 -17.87 9.60 11.85
CA TYR A 27 -18.02 9.95 10.43
C TYR A 27 -19.42 10.45 10.09
N GLY A 28 -20.47 9.85 10.66
CA GLY A 28 -21.85 10.31 10.48
C GLY A 28 -22.11 11.73 11.01
N GLU A 29 -21.36 12.18 12.02
CA GLU A 29 -21.43 13.57 12.50
C GLU A 29 -20.56 14.52 11.67
N ALA A 30 -19.41 14.06 11.18
CA ALA A 30 -18.48 14.89 10.41
C ALA A 30 -18.99 15.22 9.00
N GLU A 31 -19.56 14.23 8.32
CA GLU A 31 -19.92 14.32 6.91
C GLU A 31 -20.91 15.45 6.57
N PRO A 32 -22.03 15.66 7.31
CA PRO A 32 -22.94 16.76 7.01
C PRO A 32 -22.26 18.14 7.09
N HIS A 33 -21.31 18.31 8.00
CA HIS A 33 -20.54 19.54 8.11
C HIS A 33 -19.59 19.73 6.92
N LEU A 34 -18.90 18.67 6.48
CA LEU A 34 -18.02 18.70 5.31
C LEU A 34 -18.80 18.99 4.02
N ARG A 35 -19.92 18.29 3.79
CA ARG A 35 -20.77 18.54 2.62
C ARG A 35 -21.31 19.97 2.62
N LYS A 36 -21.67 20.52 3.79
CA LYS A 36 -22.11 21.92 3.89
C LYS A 36 -20.99 22.91 3.52
N LEU A 37 -19.75 22.63 3.91
CA LEU A 37 -18.60 23.47 3.51
C LEU A 37 -18.39 23.42 2.00
N LEU A 38 -18.50 22.25 1.36
CA LEU A 38 -18.42 22.13 -0.11
C LEU A 38 -19.50 22.91 -0.85
N THR A 39 -20.69 23.12 -0.26
CA THR A 39 -21.71 23.99 -0.88
C THR A 39 -21.35 25.47 -0.85
N THR A 40 -20.38 25.86 -0.02
CA THR A 40 -19.93 27.26 0.11
C THR A 40 -18.69 27.52 -0.74
N ASP A 41 -17.79 26.54 -0.77
CA ASP A 41 -16.58 26.53 -1.59
C ASP A 41 -16.37 25.10 -2.08
N GLU A 42 -16.69 24.87 -3.35
CA GLU A 42 -16.62 23.54 -3.97
C GLU A 42 -15.19 23.03 -4.08
N ASP A 43 -14.19 23.92 -4.04
CA ASP A 43 -12.78 23.61 -4.24
C ASP A 43 -11.95 23.80 -2.95
N ASP A 44 -12.58 23.92 -1.77
CA ASP A 44 -11.85 23.94 -0.48
C ASP A 44 -11.08 22.62 -0.31
N MET A 45 -9.78 22.67 -0.60
CA MET A 45 -8.87 21.53 -0.58
C MET A 45 -8.86 20.79 0.76
N TRP A 46 -9.03 21.50 1.88
CA TRP A 46 -9.10 20.85 3.19
C TRP A 46 -10.37 20.01 3.32
N VAL A 47 -11.49 20.52 2.81
CA VAL A 47 -12.77 19.80 2.84
C VAL A 47 -12.74 18.61 1.89
N LEU A 48 -12.20 18.78 0.68
CA LEU A 48 -12.02 17.70 -0.30
C LEU A 48 -11.16 16.57 0.29
N ASP A 49 -9.99 16.87 0.87
CA ASP A 49 -9.11 15.89 1.52
C ASP A 49 -9.80 15.15 2.68
N VAL A 50 -10.43 15.89 3.61
CA VAL A 50 -11.05 15.27 4.78
C VAL A 50 -12.27 14.43 4.40
N LEU A 51 -13.09 14.91 3.47
CA LEU A 51 -14.26 14.16 3.00
C LEU A 51 -13.83 12.92 2.20
N ALA A 52 -12.84 13.03 1.31
CA ALA A 52 -12.35 11.88 0.56
C ALA A 52 -11.82 10.77 1.49
N ARG A 53 -11.01 11.13 2.50
CA ARG A 53 -10.54 10.16 3.51
C ARG A 53 -11.69 9.59 4.37
N LEU A 54 -12.70 10.40 4.69
CA LEU A 54 -13.90 9.91 5.38
C LEU A 54 -14.62 8.85 4.53
N LEU A 55 -14.82 9.13 3.24
CA LEU A 55 -15.46 8.22 2.30
C LEU A 55 -14.67 6.91 2.17
N MET A 56 -13.34 6.98 2.05
CA MET A 56 -12.46 5.80 2.08
C MET A 56 -12.64 4.96 3.36
N ASN A 57 -12.65 5.60 4.53
CA ASN A 57 -12.82 4.91 5.82
C ASN A 57 -14.23 4.31 6.01
N THR A 58 -15.20 4.71 5.19
CA THR A 58 -16.58 4.22 5.23
C THR A 58 -16.94 3.35 4.02
N GLY A 59 -15.94 2.92 3.24
CA GLY A 59 -16.12 2.00 2.11
C GLY A 59 -16.70 2.61 0.85
N ARG A 60 -16.87 3.94 0.79
CA ARG A 60 -17.44 4.67 -0.37
C ARG A 60 -16.34 5.11 -1.33
N HIS A 61 -15.65 4.12 -1.88
CA HIS A 61 -14.41 4.33 -2.63
C HIS A 61 -14.60 5.07 -3.95
N GLU A 62 -15.69 4.80 -4.69
CA GLU A 62 -15.96 5.48 -5.97
C GLU A 62 -16.24 6.98 -5.77
N GLU A 63 -16.92 7.34 -4.68
CA GLU A 63 -17.13 8.75 -4.34
C GLU A 63 -15.82 9.40 -3.86
N ALA A 64 -15.01 8.67 -3.08
CA ALA A 64 -13.70 9.15 -2.65
C ALA A 64 -12.77 9.44 -3.85
N THR A 65 -12.74 8.57 -4.86
CA THR A 65 -11.95 8.77 -6.09
C THR A 65 -12.28 10.11 -6.76
N ARG A 66 -13.57 10.41 -6.96
CA ARG A 66 -14.00 11.69 -7.55
C ARG A 66 -13.58 12.91 -6.72
N LEU A 67 -13.55 12.78 -5.40
CA LEU A 67 -13.06 13.88 -4.54
C LEU A 67 -11.54 14.04 -4.60
N TRP A 68 -10.78 12.95 -4.77
CA TRP A 68 -9.33 13.03 -4.97
C TRP A 68 -8.95 13.64 -6.33
N GLU A 69 -9.68 13.30 -7.38
CA GLU A 69 -9.55 13.94 -8.70
C GLU A 69 -9.79 15.45 -8.59
N ARG A 70 -10.87 15.86 -7.91
CA ARG A 70 -11.16 17.27 -7.63
C ARG A 70 -10.10 17.93 -6.75
N TYR A 71 -9.62 17.25 -5.72
CA TYR A 71 -8.55 17.76 -4.84
C TYR A 71 -7.30 18.08 -5.66
N SER A 72 -6.89 17.20 -6.56
CA SER A 72 -5.75 17.46 -7.45
C SER A 72 -6.04 18.62 -8.42
N ALA A 73 -7.23 18.66 -9.03
CA ALA A 73 -7.64 19.74 -9.92
C ALA A 73 -7.68 21.13 -9.23
N ALA A 74 -7.99 21.17 -7.93
CA ALA A 74 -7.99 22.36 -7.08
C ALA A 74 -6.58 22.81 -6.62
N GLY A 75 -5.52 22.15 -7.10
CA GLY A 75 -4.12 22.47 -6.74
C GLY A 75 -3.58 21.68 -5.55
N GLY A 76 -4.28 20.65 -5.10
CA GLY A 76 -3.77 19.68 -4.14
C GLY A 76 -2.64 18.84 -4.72
N GLU A 77 -1.82 18.24 -3.84
CA GLU A 77 -0.66 17.44 -4.25
C GLU A 77 -1.07 16.23 -5.11
N PRO A 78 -0.67 16.18 -6.40
CA PRO A 78 -1.11 15.13 -7.32
C PRO A 78 -0.70 13.73 -6.88
N ASP A 79 0.53 13.55 -6.39
CA ASP A 79 1.04 12.22 -6.02
C ASP A 79 0.27 11.62 -4.85
N ARG A 80 -0.05 12.47 -3.87
CA ARG A 80 -0.91 12.10 -2.75
C ARG A 80 -2.30 11.72 -3.23
N ALA A 81 -2.90 12.50 -4.12
CA ALA A 81 -4.21 12.20 -4.69
C ALA A 81 -4.18 10.85 -5.44
N ASN A 82 -3.19 10.65 -6.31
CA ASN A 82 -2.99 9.44 -7.09
C ASN A 82 -2.78 8.20 -6.21
N LEU A 83 -2.01 8.29 -5.14
CA LEU A 83 -1.85 7.19 -4.20
C LEU A 83 -3.19 6.82 -3.53
N HIS A 84 -4.01 7.80 -3.17
CA HIS A 84 -5.33 7.53 -2.61
C HIS A 84 -6.34 7.02 -3.65
N ILE A 85 -6.25 7.47 -4.90
CA ILE A 85 -7.02 6.95 -6.03
C ILE A 85 -6.68 5.48 -6.26
N ALA A 86 -5.39 5.12 -6.31
CA ALA A 86 -4.95 3.73 -6.43
C ALA A 86 -5.49 2.83 -5.31
N LYS A 87 -5.50 3.32 -4.06
CA LYS A 87 -6.10 2.63 -2.90
C LYS A 87 -7.60 2.38 -3.09
N CYS A 88 -8.33 3.38 -3.61
CA CYS A 88 -9.76 3.25 -3.88
C CYS A 88 -10.02 2.24 -5.01
N LEU A 89 -9.27 2.33 -6.12
CA LEU A 89 -9.35 1.40 -7.25
C LEU A 89 -9.10 -0.04 -6.81
N ARG A 90 -8.07 -0.28 -5.98
CA ARG A 90 -7.83 -1.62 -5.42
C ARG A 90 -9.00 -2.10 -4.58
N ALA A 91 -9.55 -1.23 -3.72
CA ALA A 91 -10.66 -1.58 -2.84
C ALA A 91 -11.96 -1.91 -3.59
N THR A 92 -12.16 -1.31 -4.78
CA THR A 92 -13.29 -1.62 -5.68
C THR A 92 -13.00 -2.79 -6.63
N GLY A 93 -11.80 -3.38 -6.58
CA GLY A 93 -11.40 -4.50 -7.44
C GLY A 93 -10.90 -4.08 -8.83
N ASP A 94 -10.73 -2.79 -9.09
CA ASP A 94 -10.21 -2.26 -10.35
C ASP A 94 -8.67 -2.30 -10.36
N LEU A 95 -8.14 -3.54 -10.28
CA LEU A 95 -6.72 -3.80 -10.05
C LEU A 95 -5.85 -3.30 -11.21
N VAL A 96 -6.34 -3.35 -12.45
CA VAL A 96 -5.61 -2.91 -13.63
C VAL A 96 -5.33 -1.41 -13.55
N GLU A 97 -6.35 -0.60 -13.29
CA GLU A 97 -6.18 0.86 -13.17
C GLU A 97 -5.39 1.23 -11.91
N SER A 98 -5.59 0.51 -10.79
CA SER A 98 -4.77 0.71 -9.59
C SER A 98 -3.28 0.51 -9.88
N LEU A 99 -2.91 -0.58 -10.56
CA LEU A 99 -1.53 -0.86 -10.93
C LEU A 99 -0.96 0.18 -11.90
N LYS A 100 -1.75 0.67 -12.88
CA LYS A 100 -1.30 1.73 -13.79
C LYS A 100 -0.97 3.03 -13.06
N VAL A 101 -1.82 3.43 -12.11
CA VAL A 101 -1.58 4.64 -11.31
C VAL A 101 -0.32 4.48 -10.45
N LEU A 102 -0.16 3.35 -9.77
CA LEU A 102 1.01 3.07 -8.94
C LEU A 102 2.29 2.96 -9.76
N GLU A 103 2.22 2.35 -10.94
CA GLU A 103 3.34 2.31 -11.89
C GLU A 103 3.76 3.73 -12.29
N SER A 104 2.81 4.59 -12.66
CA SER A 104 3.11 5.97 -13.02
C SER A 104 3.81 6.72 -11.89
N LEU A 105 3.39 6.51 -10.64
CA LEU A 105 4.04 7.11 -9.46
C LEU A 105 5.49 6.62 -9.31
N VAL A 106 5.72 5.31 -9.39
CA VAL A 106 7.07 4.74 -9.31
C VAL A 106 7.98 5.25 -10.43
N LEU A 107 7.46 5.38 -11.66
CA LEU A 107 8.23 5.84 -12.81
C LEU A 107 8.57 7.34 -12.78
N GLN A 108 7.85 8.13 -12.00
CA GLN A 108 8.11 9.56 -11.79
C GLN A 108 9.11 9.82 -10.65
N ASP A 109 9.89 8.79 -10.26
CA ASP A 109 10.86 8.83 -9.16
C ASP A 109 10.22 9.04 -7.77
N HIS A 110 8.91 8.79 -7.65
CA HIS A 110 8.22 8.76 -6.36
C HIS A 110 8.35 7.37 -5.73
N HIS A 111 9.53 7.09 -5.18
CA HIS A 111 9.85 5.83 -4.49
C HIS A 111 9.48 5.85 -3.01
N GLY A 112 8.33 6.46 -2.68
CA GLY A 112 7.80 6.45 -1.31
C GLY A 112 7.53 5.03 -0.82
N GLU A 113 7.89 4.73 0.43
CA GLU A 113 7.62 3.42 1.04
C GLU A 113 6.11 3.07 0.95
N ASP A 114 5.25 4.08 1.06
CA ASP A 114 3.79 3.93 0.97
C ASP A 114 3.30 3.57 -0.44
N ILE A 115 3.95 4.06 -1.50
CA ILE A 115 3.67 3.70 -2.89
C ILE A 115 4.03 2.24 -3.13
N TRP A 116 5.22 1.80 -2.71
CA TRP A 116 5.64 0.41 -2.83
C TRP A 116 4.83 -0.54 -1.98
N GLU A 117 4.43 -0.12 -0.78
CA GLU A 117 3.52 -0.91 0.06
C GLU A 117 2.16 -1.08 -0.60
N GLU A 118 1.60 -0.03 -1.22
CA GLU A 118 0.33 -0.13 -1.92
C GLU A 118 0.45 -0.95 -3.20
N LEU A 119 1.54 -0.82 -3.96
CA LEU A 119 1.83 -1.66 -5.11
C LEU A 119 1.86 -3.13 -4.70
N GLN A 120 2.59 -3.47 -3.64
CA GLN A 120 2.66 -4.84 -3.15
C GLN A 120 1.31 -5.35 -2.62
N ARG A 121 0.48 -4.52 -1.97
CA ARG A 121 -0.89 -4.90 -1.59
C ARG A 121 -1.75 -5.20 -2.82
N THR A 122 -1.64 -4.40 -3.88
CA THR A 122 -2.40 -4.58 -5.12
C THR A 122 -1.97 -5.86 -5.83
N ILE A 123 -0.67 -6.07 -5.96
CA ILE A 123 -0.09 -7.29 -6.56
C ILE A 123 -0.42 -8.51 -5.70
N SER A 124 -0.56 -8.36 -4.38
CA SER A 124 -0.88 -9.48 -3.50
C SER A 124 -2.25 -10.13 -3.73
N VAL A 125 -3.12 -9.42 -4.45
CA VAL A 125 -4.47 -9.88 -4.83
C VAL A 125 -4.64 -9.92 -6.34
N THR A 126 -3.56 -9.73 -7.11
CA THR A 126 -3.57 -9.82 -8.57
C THR A 126 -2.98 -11.15 -9.00
N ASP A 127 -3.78 -11.98 -9.66
CA ASP A 127 -3.35 -13.29 -10.19
C ASP A 127 -3.11 -13.27 -11.71
N ASP A 128 -3.34 -12.12 -12.37
CA ASP A 128 -3.06 -11.94 -13.80
C ASP A 128 -1.54 -11.85 -14.04
N VAL A 129 -0.96 -13.00 -14.38
CA VAL A 129 0.47 -13.16 -14.66
C VAL A 129 0.93 -12.23 -15.79
N ALA A 130 0.15 -12.11 -16.87
CA ALA A 130 0.54 -11.30 -18.03
C ALA A 130 0.60 -9.80 -17.69
N LEU A 131 -0.33 -9.32 -16.87
CA LEU A 131 -0.32 -7.95 -16.37
C LEU A 131 0.92 -7.67 -15.50
N LEU A 132 1.24 -8.58 -14.58
CA LEU A 132 2.40 -8.45 -13.69
C LEU A 132 3.75 -8.56 -14.44
N GLU A 133 3.80 -9.37 -15.50
CA GLU A 133 4.94 -9.44 -16.42
C GLU A 133 5.17 -8.13 -17.17
N GLY A 134 4.09 -7.55 -17.68
CA GLY A 134 4.14 -6.24 -18.35
C GLY A 134 4.68 -5.16 -17.42
N LEU A 135 4.17 -5.11 -16.18
CA LEU A 135 4.66 -4.21 -15.15
C LEU A 135 6.14 -4.43 -14.83
N CYS A 136 6.54 -5.69 -14.58
CA CYS A 136 7.94 -6.06 -14.35
C CYS A 136 8.87 -5.55 -15.45
N THR A 137 8.44 -5.74 -16.70
CA THR A 137 9.23 -5.38 -17.88
C THR A 137 9.45 -3.88 -17.96
N ARG A 138 8.39 -3.08 -17.74
CA ARG A 138 8.48 -1.62 -17.77
C ARG A 138 9.31 -1.05 -16.62
N LEU A 139 9.13 -1.54 -15.40
CA LEU A 139 9.96 -1.15 -14.25
C LEU A 139 11.45 -1.48 -14.46
N LYS A 140 11.75 -2.65 -15.05
CA LYS A 140 13.12 -3.04 -15.40
C LYS A 140 13.72 -2.12 -16.48
N GLN A 141 12.95 -1.80 -17.53
CA GLN A 141 13.40 -0.90 -18.60
C GLN A 141 13.68 0.52 -18.07
N ALA A 142 12.88 0.98 -17.12
CA ALA A 142 13.09 2.22 -16.40
C ALA A 142 14.26 2.18 -15.40
N LYS A 143 14.92 1.02 -15.25
CA LYS A 143 16.05 0.80 -14.33
C LYS A 143 15.70 1.14 -12.88
N VAL A 144 14.49 0.79 -12.44
CA VAL A 144 14.08 0.96 -11.05
C VAL A 144 14.93 0.07 -10.15
N MET A 145 15.67 0.69 -9.23
CA MET A 145 16.57 0.03 -8.28
C MET A 145 15.96 0.09 -6.87
N ASP A 146 14.98 -0.78 -6.60
CA ASP A 146 14.30 -0.83 -5.30
C ASP A 146 14.15 -2.28 -4.79
N PRO A 147 14.44 -2.58 -3.50
CA PRO A 147 14.19 -3.90 -2.91
C PRO A 147 12.75 -4.41 -3.12
N ALA A 148 11.78 -3.50 -3.13
CA ALA A 148 10.38 -3.81 -3.35
C ALA A 148 10.11 -4.38 -4.75
N PHE A 149 10.93 -4.02 -5.74
CA PHE A 149 10.84 -4.55 -7.08
C PHE A 149 11.22 -6.05 -7.13
N GLU A 150 12.21 -6.48 -6.34
CA GLU A 150 12.58 -7.89 -6.29
C GLU A 150 11.51 -8.76 -5.63
N ILE A 151 10.77 -8.23 -4.66
CA ILE A 151 9.62 -8.91 -4.07
C ILE A 151 8.50 -9.11 -5.09
N LEU A 152 8.28 -8.10 -5.93
CA LEU A 152 7.33 -8.18 -7.02
C LEU A 152 7.73 -9.31 -7.98
N ARG A 153 9.01 -9.36 -8.39
CA ARG A 153 9.51 -10.41 -9.28
C ARG A 153 9.47 -11.79 -8.64
N LEU A 154 9.76 -11.91 -7.34
CA LEU A 154 9.63 -13.16 -6.60
C LEU A 154 8.20 -13.70 -6.65
N ARG A 155 7.22 -12.82 -6.43
CA ARG A 155 5.82 -13.19 -6.48
C ARG A 155 5.39 -13.65 -7.87
N LEU A 156 5.88 -12.98 -8.92
CA LEU A 156 5.63 -13.41 -10.29
C LEU A 156 6.21 -14.81 -10.57
N ASP A 157 7.42 -15.10 -10.09
CA ASP A 157 8.03 -16.43 -10.25
C ASP A 157 7.21 -17.52 -9.52
N ILE A 158 6.67 -17.21 -8.33
CA ILE A 158 5.76 -18.10 -7.59
C ILE A 158 4.46 -18.34 -8.37
N LEU A 159 3.84 -17.28 -8.92
CA LEU A 159 2.59 -17.42 -9.70
C LEU A 159 2.78 -18.24 -10.99
N ARG A 160 3.99 -18.27 -11.53
CA ARG A 160 4.37 -19.10 -12.69
C ARG A 160 4.73 -20.53 -12.31
N ASP A 161 4.77 -20.87 -11.02
CA ASP A 161 5.30 -22.13 -10.51
C ASP A 161 6.76 -22.40 -10.94
N ASP A 162 7.54 -21.34 -11.18
CA ASP A 162 8.94 -21.44 -11.60
C ASP A 162 9.86 -21.53 -10.37
N THR A 163 9.90 -22.72 -9.78
CA THR A 163 10.70 -23.00 -8.58
C THR A 163 12.20 -22.73 -8.80
N VAL A 164 12.70 -22.85 -10.03
CA VAL A 164 14.10 -22.54 -10.38
C VAL A 164 14.34 -21.03 -10.30
N ALA A 165 13.45 -20.23 -10.89
CA ALA A 165 13.52 -18.77 -10.80
C ALA A 165 13.36 -18.28 -9.36
N VAL A 166 12.42 -18.85 -8.59
CA VAL A 166 12.27 -18.55 -7.16
C VAL A 166 13.57 -18.82 -6.41
N THR A 167 14.16 -20.01 -6.57
CA THR A 167 15.40 -20.38 -5.89
C THR A 167 16.54 -19.44 -6.26
N LYS A 168 16.72 -19.18 -7.57
CA LYS A 168 17.74 -18.25 -8.06
C LYS A 168 17.56 -16.86 -7.45
N ARG A 169 16.32 -16.37 -7.36
CA ARG A 169 16.01 -15.04 -6.83
C ARG A 169 16.23 -14.97 -5.33
N VAL A 170 15.72 -15.92 -4.56
CA VAL A 170 15.92 -15.97 -3.10
C VAL A 170 17.41 -16.01 -2.79
N THR A 171 18.17 -16.89 -3.46
CA THR A 171 19.63 -16.95 -3.29
C THR A 171 20.28 -15.62 -3.65
N GLY A 172 19.94 -15.03 -4.81
CA GLY A 172 20.49 -13.73 -5.23
C GLY A 172 20.19 -12.60 -4.26
N ILE A 173 18.97 -12.53 -3.75
CA ILE A 173 18.52 -11.59 -2.71
C ILE A 173 19.37 -11.74 -1.45
N LEU A 174 19.58 -12.98 -0.97
CA LEU A 174 20.37 -13.24 0.23
C LEU A 174 21.86 -12.92 0.01
N THR A 175 22.47 -13.43 -1.05
CA THR A 175 23.91 -13.23 -1.33
C THR A 175 24.25 -11.79 -1.70
N GLY A 176 23.38 -11.11 -2.46
CA GLY A 176 23.57 -9.71 -2.85
C GLY A 176 23.47 -8.77 -1.64
N ALA A 177 22.48 -9.00 -0.77
CA ALA A 177 22.32 -8.22 0.46
C ALA A 177 23.44 -8.43 1.49
N GLU A 178 24.08 -9.60 1.47
CA GLU A 178 25.19 -9.95 2.36
C GLU A 178 26.56 -9.49 1.85
N SER A 179 26.73 -9.37 0.53
CA SER A 179 28.01 -8.99 -0.09
C SER A 179 28.21 -7.49 -0.26
N GLY A 180 27.14 -6.71 -0.44
CA GLY A 180 27.22 -5.24 -0.61
C GLY A 180 28.12 -4.79 -1.76
N ALA A 181 28.41 -5.67 -2.72
CA ALA A 181 29.37 -5.44 -3.78
C ALA A 181 28.76 -4.56 -4.89
N GLU A 182 29.52 -3.57 -5.37
CA GLU A 182 29.10 -2.63 -6.43
C GLU A 182 28.75 -3.31 -7.77
N GLU A 183 29.22 -4.55 -8.00
CA GLU A 183 28.94 -5.34 -9.20
C GLU A 183 27.67 -6.22 -9.09
N SER A 184 27.05 -6.29 -7.91
CA SER A 184 25.78 -7.01 -7.73
C SER A 184 24.63 -6.18 -8.32
N GLU A 185 23.75 -6.81 -9.12
CA GLU A 185 22.45 -6.20 -9.51
C GLU A 185 21.61 -5.80 -8.28
N LEU A 186 21.98 -6.28 -7.09
CA LEU A 186 21.31 -6.05 -5.81
C LEU A 186 22.30 -5.39 -4.84
N ASN A 187 22.29 -4.05 -4.78
CA ASN A 187 23.13 -3.26 -3.89
C ASN A 187 22.31 -2.69 -2.71
N PHE A 188 21.62 -3.55 -1.96
CA PHE A 188 20.84 -3.14 -0.79
C PHE A 188 20.88 -4.18 0.33
N PHE A 189 20.90 -3.70 1.58
CA PHE A 189 20.79 -4.57 2.76
C PHE A 189 19.33 -4.94 3.04
N LEU A 190 19.06 -6.22 3.30
CA LEU A 190 17.73 -6.69 3.71
C LEU A 190 17.52 -6.49 5.21
N SER A 191 16.73 -5.49 5.57
CA SER A 191 16.27 -5.32 6.94
C SER A 191 15.45 -6.54 7.42
N PRO A 192 15.33 -6.76 8.75
CA PRO A 192 14.46 -7.79 9.31
C PRO A 192 13.02 -7.73 8.79
N LYS A 193 12.47 -6.52 8.61
CA LYS A 193 11.13 -6.29 8.04
C LYS A 193 11.00 -6.93 6.65
N TRP A 194 12.00 -6.78 5.79
CA TRP A 194 11.98 -7.32 4.44
C TRP A 194 12.15 -8.84 4.41
N ARG A 195 13.04 -9.40 5.23
CA ARG A 195 13.20 -10.87 5.36
C ARG A 195 11.89 -11.54 5.76
N LEU A 196 11.20 -11.00 6.77
CA LEU A 196 9.89 -11.51 7.17
C LEU A 196 8.85 -11.44 6.04
N LYS A 197 8.85 -10.36 5.25
CA LYS A 197 7.91 -10.18 4.13
C LYS A 197 8.15 -11.20 3.01
N ILE A 198 9.40 -11.45 2.67
CA ILE A 198 9.79 -12.46 1.68
C ILE A 198 9.38 -13.85 2.16
N ALA A 199 9.64 -14.17 3.43
CA ALA A 199 9.27 -15.46 4.00
C ALA A 199 7.75 -15.66 4.04
N ASP A 200 6.96 -14.63 4.39
CA ASP A 200 5.49 -14.67 4.30
C ASP A 200 5.03 -15.01 2.86
N ILE A 201 5.65 -14.43 1.84
CA ILE A 201 5.33 -14.70 0.43
C ILE A 201 5.68 -16.14 0.03
N LEU A 202 6.85 -16.64 0.48
CA LEU A 202 7.28 -18.01 0.21
C LEU A 202 6.36 -19.05 0.89
N ILE A 203 5.88 -18.77 2.11
CA ILE A 203 4.89 -19.62 2.78
C ILE A 203 3.58 -19.67 1.99
N VAL A 204 3.08 -18.53 1.53
CA VAL A 204 1.87 -18.48 0.68
C VAL A 204 2.09 -19.22 -0.63
N GLY A 205 3.30 -19.16 -1.20
CA GLY A 205 3.72 -19.92 -2.38
C GLY A 205 4.03 -21.40 -2.12
N ASN A 206 3.77 -21.93 -0.93
CA ASN A 206 4.08 -23.32 -0.54
C ASN A 206 5.56 -23.71 -0.68
N LEU A 207 6.47 -22.78 -0.36
CA LEU A 207 7.92 -22.94 -0.39
C LEU A 207 8.53 -22.79 1.02
N PRO A 208 8.15 -23.66 1.98
CA PRO A 208 8.52 -23.50 3.39
C PRO A 208 10.02 -23.60 3.66
N ALA A 209 10.77 -24.41 2.90
CA ALA A 209 12.22 -24.53 3.06
C ALA A 209 12.95 -23.21 2.75
N HIS A 210 12.60 -22.54 1.66
CA HIS A 210 13.13 -21.22 1.33
C HIS A 210 12.72 -20.16 2.36
N ALA A 211 11.50 -20.24 2.90
CA ALA A 211 11.06 -19.33 3.95
C ALA A 211 11.95 -19.44 5.20
N LEU A 212 12.28 -20.67 5.63
CA LEU A 212 13.20 -20.92 6.74
C LEU A 212 14.60 -20.35 6.50
N MET A 213 15.14 -20.51 5.28
CA MET A 213 16.44 -19.94 4.91
C MET A 213 16.47 -18.41 5.06
N VAL A 214 15.38 -17.73 4.65
CA VAL A 214 15.33 -16.26 4.67
C VAL A 214 15.29 -15.70 6.09
N ILE A 215 14.64 -16.41 7.03
CA ILE A 215 14.46 -15.97 8.42
C ILE A 215 15.53 -16.47 9.39
N GLU A 216 16.44 -17.35 8.95
CA GLU A 216 17.49 -17.94 9.78
C GLU A 216 18.31 -16.89 10.56
N PRO A 217 18.72 -15.76 9.96
CA PRO A 217 19.52 -14.75 10.67
C PRO A 217 18.74 -13.86 11.62
N LEU A 218 17.40 -14.01 11.69
CA LEU A 218 16.54 -13.14 12.50
C LEU A 218 16.53 -13.59 13.97
N ASP A 219 16.31 -12.63 14.88
CA ASP A 219 16.16 -12.90 16.31
C ASP A 219 15.03 -13.90 16.59
N LYS A 220 15.36 -14.97 17.34
CA LYS A 220 14.40 -16.02 17.74
C LYS A 220 13.28 -15.48 18.62
N GLY A 221 13.47 -14.34 19.27
CA GLY A 221 12.45 -13.67 20.08
C GLY A 221 11.36 -12.92 19.28
N ASP A 222 11.50 -12.74 17.96
CA ASP A 222 10.50 -12.05 17.15
C ASP A 222 9.25 -12.92 16.95
N PRO A 223 8.06 -12.53 17.44
CA PRO A 223 6.84 -13.31 17.30
C PRO A 223 6.44 -13.61 15.84
N ARG A 224 6.80 -12.72 14.90
CA ARG A 224 6.53 -12.94 13.47
C ARG A 224 7.43 -14.02 12.91
N ARG A 225 8.72 -14.02 13.27
CA ARG A 225 9.67 -15.07 12.88
C ARG A 225 9.16 -16.43 13.38
N THR A 226 8.81 -16.52 14.67
CA THR A 226 8.31 -17.76 15.28
C THR A 226 7.06 -18.28 14.57
N LYS A 227 6.11 -17.40 14.23
CA LYS A 227 4.90 -17.78 13.50
C LYS A 227 5.23 -18.39 12.12
N ILE A 228 6.18 -17.79 11.40
CA ILE A 228 6.63 -18.29 10.08
C ILE A 228 7.30 -19.65 10.25
N GLU A 229 8.21 -19.79 11.22
CA GLU A 229 8.92 -21.04 11.52
C GLU A 229 7.95 -22.18 11.80
N ILE A 230 7.02 -22.01 12.74
CA ILE A 230 5.97 -23.00 13.05
C ILE A 230 5.16 -23.36 11.81
N THR A 231 4.78 -22.36 11.01
CA THR A 231 3.99 -22.60 9.79
C THR A 231 4.79 -23.39 8.75
N ALA A 232 6.07 -23.08 8.58
CA ALA A 232 6.97 -23.75 7.65
C ALA A 232 7.17 -25.22 8.02
N HIS A 233 7.51 -25.50 9.28
CA HIS A 233 7.71 -26.87 9.78
C HIS A 233 6.43 -27.70 9.65
N ARG A 234 5.27 -27.13 9.96
CA ARG A 234 3.98 -27.80 9.73
C ARG A 234 3.76 -28.16 8.25
N LEU A 235 4.11 -27.27 7.32
CA LEU A 235 4.01 -27.54 5.87
C LEU A 235 5.00 -28.61 5.39
N LEU A 236 6.14 -28.76 6.09
CA LEU A 236 7.13 -29.82 5.85
C LEU A 236 6.74 -31.17 6.49
N GLY A 237 5.69 -31.22 7.31
CA GLY A 237 5.27 -32.43 8.04
C GLY A 237 6.04 -32.66 9.35
N GLU A 238 6.73 -31.65 9.85
CA GLU A 238 7.43 -31.68 11.14
C GLU A 238 6.47 -31.18 12.22
N HIS A 239 5.93 -32.10 13.03
CA HIS A 239 4.84 -31.82 13.97
C HIS A 239 5.30 -31.51 15.41
N ASP A 240 6.60 -31.57 15.70
CA ASP A 240 7.15 -31.54 17.06
C ASP A 240 7.95 -30.25 17.37
N LEU A 241 7.32 -29.08 17.33
CA LEU A 241 7.91 -27.78 17.72
C LEU A 241 7.03 -26.98 18.67
#